data_AF-A0AAP0CJL2-F1
#
_entry.id   AF-A0AAP0CJL2-F1
#
_cell.length_a   1.000
_cell.length_b   1.000
_cell.length_c   1.000
_cell.angle_alpha   90.00
_cell.angle_beta   90.00
_cell.angle_gamma   90.00
#
_symmetry.space_group_name_H-M   'P 1'
#
loop_
_entity.id
_entity.type
_entity.pdbx_description
1 polymer ?
#
loop_
_entity_poly.entity_id
_entity_poly.type
_entity_poly.pdbx_seq_one_letter_code
_entity_poly.pdbx_strand_id
1 'polypeptide(L)'
;MPKQTYKVCLCFRRRFKLSDSEPPPDIKELFSHYSENDVMTAEHLQRFMAEVQGDDKVTKAEAEAVVDATIKDLKHVVIFHRKVLNLDAFFRYLLSDSNPPLPFPPKVCLLQKF
;
A
#
# COMPACT_ATOMS: atom_id res chain seq x y z
N MET A 1 8.83 14.89 16.70
CA MET A 1 8.96 14.64 15.25
C MET A 1 10.42 14.34 14.90
N PRO A 2 10.70 13.14 14.37
CA PRO A 2 12.03 12.79 13.90
C PRO A 2 12.47 13.69 12.74
N LYS A 3 13.78 13.93 12.59
CA LYS A 3 14.35 14.77 11.52
C LYS A 3 15.48 14.02 10.85
N GLN A 4 15.38 13.82 9.54
CA GLN A 4 16.46 13.23 8.76
C GLN A 4 17.40 14.32 8.26
N THR A 5 18.69 14.07 8.30
CA THR A 5 19.72 15.02 7.83
C THR A 5 20.42 14.45 6.62
N TYR A 6 20.33 15.15 5.49
CA TYR A 6 21.01 14.79 4.26
C TYR A 6 22.16 15.76 4.01
N LYS A 7 23.33 15.26 3.59
CA LYS A 7 24.42 16.10 3.10
C LYS A 7 24.09 16.56 1.69
N VAL A 8 24.12 17.87 1.45
CA VAL A 8 23.92 18.47 0.13
C VAL A 8 25.16 19.31 -0.16
N CYS A 9 26.08 18.80 -0.97
CA CYS A 9 27.44 19.34 -1.11
C CYS A 9 28.29 19.25 0.17
N LEU A 10 29.62 19.22 0.01
CA LEU A 10 30.61 18.82 1.02
C LEU A 10 30.45 19.52 2.40
N CYS A 11 29.95 20.76 2.41
CA CYS A 11 29.86 21.59 3.60
C CYS A 11 28.42 21.86 4.11
N PHE A 12 27.38 21.51 3.34
CA PHE A 12 25.99 21.82 3.74
C PHE A 12 25.23 20.56 4.14
N ARG A 13 24.48 20.70 5.24
CA ARG A 13 23.57 19.66 5.73
C ARG A 13 22.16 20.24 5.74
N ARG A 14 21.23 19.57 5.08
CA ARG A 14 19.82 19.96 5.05
C ARG A 14 19.03 19.02 5.94
N ARG A 15 18.19 19.59 6.81
CA ARG A 15 17.29 18.85 7.70
C ARG A 15 15.90 18.84 7.07
N PHE A 16 15.37 17.65 6.87
CA PHE A 16 13.98 17.47 6.46
C PHE A 16 13.18 16.97 7.65
N LYS A 17 11.96 17.48 7.79
CA LYS A 17 10.98 16.90 8.70
C LYS A 17 10.63 15.53 8.10
N LEU A 18 10.88 14.47 8.86
CA LEU A 18 10.20 13.20 8.58
C LEU A 18 8.77 13.45 9.02
N SER A 19 7.85 13.63 8.06
CA SER A 19 6.44 13.49 8.38
C SER A 19 6.25 12.03 8.81
N ASP A 20 5.57 11.81 9.93
CA ASP A 20 4.99 10.50 10.17
C ASP A 20 4.10 10.22 8.94
N SER A 21 4.39 9.13 8.23
CA SER A 21 3.76 8.80 6.95
C SER A 21 2.33 8.34 7.19
N GLU A 22 1.47 9.26 7.61
CA GLU A 22 0.04 9.02 7.65
C GLU A 22 -0.45 8.86 6.20
N PRO A 23 -1.33 7.88 5.93
CA PRO A 23 -1.92 7.74 4.61
C PRO A 23 -2.63 9.04 4.19
N PRO A 24 -2.44 9.52 2.95
CA PRO A 24 -3.20 10.65 2.42
C PRO A 24 -4.72 10.43 2.49
N PRO A 25 -5.55 11.49 2.53
CA PRO A 25 -7.01 11.38 2.59
C PRO A 25 -7.60 10.45 1.52
N ASP A 26 -7.14 10.57 0.28
CA ASP A 26 -7.60 9.75 -0.84
C ASP A 26 -7.32 8.26 -0.63
N ILE A 27 -6.21 7.91 0.02
CA ILE A 27 -5.88 6.52 0.36
C ILE A 27 -6.79 6.00 1.48
N LYS A 28 -7.17 6.85 2.44
CA LYS A 28 -8.12 6.49 3.50
C LYS A 28 -9.51 6.23 2.92
N GLU A 29 -9.96 7.10 2.01
CA GLU A 29 -11.23 6.93 1.30
C GLU A 29 -11.22 5.66 0.46
N LEU A 30 -10.15 5.45 -0.32
CA LEU A 30 -9.96 4.24 -1.11
C LEU A 30 -10.00 2.97 -0.23
N PHE A 31 -9.28 2.97 0.89
CA PHE A 31 -9.34 1.86 1.84
C PHE A 31 -10.76 1.63 2.39
N SER A 32 -11.49 2.70 2.72
CA SER A 32 -12.88 2.60 3.19
C SER A 32 -13.83 1.98 2.15
N HIS A 33 -13.59 2.19 0.86
CA HIS A 33 -14.39 1.56 -0.21
C HIS A 33 -14.13 0.06 -0.38
N TYR A 34 -12.94 -0.40 0.00
CA TYR A 34 -12.50 -1.79 -0.12
C TYR A 34 -12.23 -2.42 1.25
N SER A 35 -12.94 -2.02 2.29
CA SER A 35 -12.81 -2.65 3.61
C SER A 35 -14.16 -2.68 4.33
N GLU A 36 -14.25 -3.57 5.31
CA GLU A 36 -15.39 -3.65 6.21
C GLU A 36 -14.87 -3.63 7.64
N ASN A 37 -15.43 -2.77 8.50
CA ASN A 37 -15.00 -2.61 9.89
C ASN A 37 -13.48 -2.40 10.05
N ASP A 38 -12.90 -1.54 9.21
CA ASP A 38 -11.45 -1.26 9.13
C ASP A 38 -10.57 -2.48 8.80
N VAL A 39 -11.17 -3.51 8.19
CA VAL A 39 -10.51 -4.74 7.80
C VAL A 39 -10.65 -4.99 6.30
N MET A 40 -9.52 -5.05 5.62
CA MET A 40 -9.42 -5.46 4.22
C MET A 40 -8.97 -6.92 4.16
N THR A 41 -9.86 -7.80 3.69
CA THR A 41 -9.57 -9.22 3.47
C THR A 41 -8.89 -9.43 2.12
N ALA A 42 -8.43 -10.66 1.85
CA ALA A 42 -7.89 -10.98 0.52
C ALA A 42 -8.94 -10.82 -0.60
N GLU A 43 -10.23 -11.04 -0.31
CA GLU A 43 -11.32 -10.82 -1.28
C GLU A 43 -11.50 -9.33 -1.58
N HIS A 44 -11.42 -8.48 -0.55
CA HIS A 44 -11.45 -7.04 -0.75
C HIS A 44 -10.24 -6.54 -1.55
N LEU A 45 -9.05 -7.07 -1.24
CA LEU A 45 -7.83 -6.73 -1.98
C LEU A 45 -7.90 -7.20 -3.44
N GLN A 46 -8.41 -8.40 -3.70
CA GLN A 46 -8.64 -8.90 -5.06
C GLN A 46 -9.53 -7.94 -5.86
N ARG A 47 -10.64 -7.47 -5.25
CA ARG A 47 -11.54 -6.49 -5.88
C ARG A 47 -10.83 -5.17 -6.20
N PHE A 48 -10.02 -4.67 -5.26
CA PHE A 48 -9.18 -3.49 -5.47
C PHE A 48 -8.21 -3.66 -6.65
N MET A 49 -7.50 -4.80 -6.73
CA MET A 49 -6.53 -5.08 -7.80
C MET A 49 -7.21 -5.16 -9.17
N ALA A 50 -8.39 -5.78 -9.24
CA ALA A 50 -9.18 -5.83 -10.47
C ALA A 50 -9.65 -4.43 -10.89
N GLU A 51 -10.33 -3.69 -10.00
CA GLU A 51 -11.02 -2.45 -10.37
C GLU A 51 -10.10 -1.24 -10.51
N VAL A 52 -9.09 -1.12 -9.65
CA VAL A 52 -8.21 0.07 -9.60
C VAL A 52 -6.93 -0.15 -10.39
N GLN A 53 -6.36 -1.36 -10.33
CA GLN A 53 -5.09 -1.67 -10.99
C GLN A 53 -5.29 -2.30 -12.38
N GLY A 54 -6.51 -2.76 -12.71
CA GLY A 54 -6.85 -3.32 -14.01
C GLY A 54 -6.32 -4.72 -14.21
N ASP A 55 -6.18 -5.45 -13.11
CA ASP A 55 -5.76 -6.84 -13.15
C ASP A 55 -6.96 -7.77 -12.99
N ASP A 56 -7.79 -7.82 -14.03
CA ASP A 56 -9.00 -8.65 -14.12
C ASP A 56 -8.73 -10.16 -13.93
N LYS A 57 -7.46 -10.57 -13.97
CA LYS A 57 -7.04 -11.96 -13.86
C LYS A 57 -6.51 -12.33 -12.47
N VAL A 58 -6.42 -11.36 -11.54
CA VAL A 58 -5.97 -11.64 -10.17
C VAL A 58 -6.89 -12.66 -9.52
N THR A 59 -6.29 -13.77 -9.14
CA THR A 59 -6.93 -14.83 -8.40
C THR A 59 -6.94 -14.50 -6.91
N LYS A 60 -7.92 -15.06 -6.18
CA LYS A 60 -7.97 -14.95 -4.72
C LYS A 60 -6.67 -15.45 -4.06
N ALA A 61 -6.06 -16.51 -4.61
CA ALA A 61 -4.81 -17.06 -4.09
C ALA A 61 -3.63 -16.09 -4.21
N GLU A 62 -3.56 -15.31 -5.31
CA GLU A 62 -2.56 -14.26 -5.47
C GLU A 62 -2.79 -13.13 -4.47
N ALA A 63 -4.04 -12.69 -4.29
CA ALA A 63 -4.38 -11.69 -3.28
C ALA A 63 -4.03 -12.17 -1.85
N GLU A 64 -4.32 -13.43 -1.51
CA GLU A 64 -3.92 -14.03 -0.23
C GLU A 64 -2.40 -14.04 -0.05
N ALA A 65 -1.64 -14.38 -1.09
CA ALA A 65 -0.18 -14.37 -1.05
C ALA A 65 0.38 -12.96 -0.83
N VAL A 66 -0.23 -11.93 -1.44
CA VAL A 66 0.14 -10.52 -1.22
C VAL A 66 -0.17 -10.08 0.21
N VAL A 67 -1.33 -10.45 0.75
CA VAL A 67 -1.67 -10.18 2.16
C VAL A 67 -0.64 -10.84 3.08
N ASP A 68 -0.31 -12.11 2.84
CA ASP A 68 0.68 -12.85 3.64
C ASP A 68 2.07 -12.22 3.55
N ALA A 69 2.52 -11.84 2.35
CA ALA A 69 3.80 -11.19 2.12
C ALA A 69 3.88 -9.83 2.82
N THR A 70 2.87 -8.98 2.61
CA THR A 70 2.77 -7.67 3.28
C THR A 70 2.85 -7.85 4.78
N ILE A 71 2.00 -8.72 5.34
CA ILE A 71 1.96 -8.98 6.76
C ILE A 71 3.32 -9.50 7.29
N LYS A 72 4.02 -10.36 6.54
CA LYS A 72 5.35 -10.87 6.90
C LYS A 72 6.39 -9.75 6.95
N ASP A 73 6.38 -8.85 5.97
CA ASP A 73 7.31 -7.72 5.89
C ASP A 73 7.10 -6.72 7.03
N LEU A 74 5.84 -6.55 7.46
CA LEU A 74 5.50 -5.73 8.63
C LEU A 74 5.88 -6.40 9.96
N LYS A 75 6.01 -7.73 9.98
CA LYS A 75 6.19 -8.55 11.18
C LYS A 75 7.58 -9.19 11.29
N HIS A 76 8.63 -8.38 11.33
CA HIS A 76 9.82 -8.81 12.08
C HIS A 76 9.50 -9.17 13.57
N VAL A 77 8.25 -8.96 14.03
CA VAL A 77 7.73 -9.31 15.34
C VAL A 77 6.40 -10.11 15.20
N VAL A 78 6.50 -11.42 15.36
CA VAL A 78 5.62 -12.34 16.10
C VAL A 78 4.10 -12.05 16.13
N ILE A 79 3.30 -12.97 15.55
CA ILE A 79 1.86 -13.22 15.77
C ILE A 79 0.88 -12.14 15.25
N PHE A 80 0.50 -12.22 13.97
CA PHE A 80 -0.91 -12.02 13.64
C PHE A 80 -1.40 -13.31 13.01
N HIS A 81 -2.34 -13.98 13.66
CA HIS A 81 -3.04 -15.14 13.09
C HIS A 81 -4.11 -14.72 12.07
N ARG A 82 -4.41 -13.42 11.94
CA ARG A 82 -5.37 -12.91 10.96
C ARG A 82 -4.64 -12.44 9.71
N LYS A 83 -4.94 -13.08 8.58
CA LYS A 83 -4.48 -12.73 7.22
C LYS A 83 -5.35 -11.61 6.65
N VAL A 84 -5.27 -10.42 7.25
CA VAL A 84 -6.04 -9.25 6.84
C VAL A 84 -5.20 -7.98 6.97
N LEU A 85 -5.52 -6.97 6.16
CA LEU A 85 -4.85 -5.68 6.17
C LEU A 85 -5.71 -4.65 6.90
N ASN A 86 -5.10 -3.87 7.79
CA ASN A 86 -5.66 -2.60 8.26
C ASN A 86 -5.14 -1.46 7.36
N LEU A 87 -5.59 -0.23 7.59
CA LEU A 87 -5.21 0.92 6.78
C LEU A 87 -3.68 1.13 6.68
N ASP A 88 -2.95 0.99 7.78
CA ASP A 88 -1.48 1.13 7.80
C ASP A 88 -0.80 0.01 6.99
N ALA A 89 -1.27 -1.22 7.11
CA ALA A 89 -0.76 -2.34 6.33
C ALA A 89 -1.07 -2.20 4.84
N PHE A 90 -2.27 -1.74 4.49
CA PHE A 90 -2.64 -1.44 3.10
C PHE A 90 -1.79 -0.31 2.53
N PHE A 91 -1.59 0.78 3.28
CA PHE A 91 -0.75 1.88 2.82
C PHE A 91 0.71 1.47 2.61
N ARG A 92 1.24 0.61 3.49
CA ARG A 92 2.57 0.04 3.31
C ARG A 92 2.64 -0.93 2.13
N TYR A 93 1.59 -1.73 1.90
CA TYR A 93 1.47 -2.57 0.70
C TYR A 93 1.60 -1.74 -0.58
N LEU A 94 0.86 -0.62 -0.68
CA LEU A 94 0.88 0.26 -1.85
C LEU A 94 2.29 0.78 -2.19
N LEU A 95 3.15 0.92 -1.18
CA LEU A 95 4.52 1.42 -1.29
C LEU A 95 5.59 0.31 -1.30
N SER A 96 5.17 -0.95 -1.22
CA SER A 96 6.08 -2.11 -1.12
C SER A 96 6.41 -2.70 -2.48
N ASP A 97 7.46 -3.51 -2.53
CA ASP A 97 7.86 -4.25 -3.73
C ASP A 97 6.78 -5.28 -4.18
N SER A 98 5.84 -5.63 -3.29
CA SER A 98 4.68 -6.47 -3.63
C SER A 98 3.61 -5.73 -4.45
N ASN A 99 3.76 -4.42 -4.64
CA ASN A 99 2.93 -3.59 -5.52
C ASN A 99 3.81 -2.92 -6.59
N PRO A 100 4.39 -3.69 -7.53
CA PRO A 100 5.26 -3.12 -8.55
C PRO A 100 4.49 -2.18 -9.49
N PRO A 101 5.18 -1.26 -10.19
CA PRO A 101 4.55 -0.38 -11.17
C PRO A 101 3.73 -1.16 -12.21
N LEU A 102 2.57 -0.62 -12.55
CA LEU A 102 1.70 -1.23 -13.57
C LEU A 102 2.41 -1.31 -14.93
N PRO A 103 2.15 -2.36 -15.72
CA PRO A 103 2.77 -2.51 -17.04
C PRO A 103 2.36 -1.35 -17.96
N PHE A 104 3.30 -0.91 -18.81
CA PHE A 104 3.03 0.07 -19.87
C PHE A 104 2.63 -0.63 -21.17
N PRO A 105 1.57 -0.19 -21.88
CA PRO A 105 0.68 0.91 -21.50
C PRO A 105 -0.30 0.49 -20.38
N PRO A 106 -0.64 1.41 -19.46
CA PRO A 106 -1.57 1.12 -18.38
C PRO A 106 -2.96 0.76 -18.92
N LYS A 107 -3.51 -0.36 -18.44
CA LYS A 107 -4.84 -0.85 -18.84
C LYS A 107 -5.98 0.04 -18.31
N VAL A 108 -5.76 0.76 -17.21
CA VAL A 108 -6.80 1.56 -16.51
C VAL A 108 -6.63 3.07 -16.68
N CYS A 109 -5.70 3.54 -17.51
CA CYS A 109 -5.54 4.99 -17.73
C CYS A 109 -6.62 5.57 -18.65
N LEU A 110 -7.90 5.53 -18.27
CA LEU A 110 -8.93 6.37 -18.92
C LEU A 110 -10.13 6.77 -18.05
N LEU A 111 -10.20 6.46 -16.75
CA LEU A 111 -11.33 6.90 -15.92
C LEU A 111 -10.93 7.32 -14.50
N GLN A 112 -10.19 8.43 -14.38
CA GLN A 112 -10.33 9.36 -13.26
C GLN A 112 -9.60 10.65 -13.63
N LYS A 113 -10.32 11.54 -14.31
CA LYS A 113 -10.05 12.97 -14.12
C LYS A 113 -10.53 13.30 -12.70
N PHE A 114 -9.65 13.99 -11.98
CA PHE A 114 -9.86 14.68 -10.71
C PHE A 114 -11.31 15.11 -10.44
#